data_AF-E9GKQ0-F1
#
_entry.id   AF-E9GKQ0-F1
#
_cell.length_a   1.000
_cell.length_b   1.000
_cell.length_c   1.000
_cell.angle_alpha   90.00
_cell.angle_beta   90.00
_cell.angle_gamma   90.00
#
_symmetry.space_group_name_H-M   'P 1'
#
loop_
_entity.id
_entity.type
_entity.pdbx_description
1 polymer ?
#
loop_
_entity_poly.entity_id
_entity_poly.type
_entity_poly.pdbx_seq_one_letter_code
_entity_poly.pdbx_strand_id
1 'polypeptide(L)'
;MTFRFLTILVVAITNYHFMTVNSSPSMKIGDLNGAHLKIAVAHYPPFHIITLMPDGNYSNIGAGVEYFIWLEKKLNFTFSYVYIPNEVTRAKYGIKSNLAIMTNLFTDNEIDGASTGTTLTLENKQKMDLAYFVWSEPYMMVVPRPGEKSRLLAFVYPFDPLVWGLIYITLHAVVASMTFFASIYSKFSINSREVSAIYGGRTVYDRVSYYMLYVFNILTLQGNTIHASRLSFRILVGSWLLVATVLVYSYSSTVVSHLTIVVTKPHINSLEDLAASKDVGLLLLADFFPEEILDAKFGALKYLGDQIRYNPDRLLNSMQNVETFLGTGNYAMPLLATVCKNFVATQFKKERKCRFVITDPVSSANFWSFPFQKDSSYTWAFHYALIELWETGLPYHWVGNFVPRVPECLLITKNKRKENSVRRGAIRLDDLTGAFLILGVGFGLATFIFILEKIVYFKNKRKTGGLDSRNFRIDQRLPLKKRVKHFEAH
;
A
#
# COMPACT_ATOMS: atom_id res chain seq x y z
N MET A 1 -36.92 -38.36 26.95
CA MET A 1 -36.22 -39.65 26.77
C MET A 1 -36.50 -40.30 25.40
N THR A 2 -37.67 -40.05 24.81
CA THR A 2 -38.10 -40.53 23.48
C THR A 2 -37.36 -39.93 22.28
N PHE A 3 -36.90 -38.68 22.35
CA PHE A 3 -36.22 -38.02 21.22
C PHE A 3 -34.82 -38.56 20.91
N ARG A 4 -34.09 -39.06 21.92
CA ARG A 4 -32.73 -39.64 21.76
C ARG A 4 -32.76 -41.04 21.13
N PHE A 5 -33.82 -41.82 21.38
CA PHE A 5 -33.97 -43.14 20.76
C PHE A 5 -34.28 -43.03 19.25
N LEU A 6 -35.06 -42.04 18.86
CA LEU A 6 -35.38 -41.82 17.43
C LEU A 6 -34.14 -41.40 16.62
N THR A 7 -33.23 -40.61 17.20
CA THR A 7 -31.98 -40.20 16.53
C THR A 7 -31.02 -41.38 16.37
N ILE A 8 -30.93 -42.26 17.37
CA ILE A 8 -30.08 -43.45 17.30
C ILE A 8 -30.62 -44.46 16.28
N LEU A 9 -31.94 -44.62 16.18
CA LEU A 9 -32.56 -45.52 15.21
C LEU A 9 -32.39 -45.02 13.77
N VAL A 10 -32.55 -43.72 13.53
CA VAL A 10 -32.34 -43.12 12.20
C VAL A 10 -30.89 -43.23 11.76
N VAL A 11 -29.92 -42.99 12.67
CA VAL A 11 -28.49 -43.16 12.38
C VAL A 11 -28.12 -44.63 12.12
N ALA A 12 -28.74 -45.57 12.84
CA ALA A 12 -28.52 -47.00 12.62
C ALA A 12 -29.09 -47.47 11.27
N ILE A 13 -30.28 -47.00 10.89
CA ILE A 13 -30.94 -47.35 9.62
C ILE A 13 -30.21 -46.71 8.43
N THR A 14 -29.74 -45.46 8.54
CA THR A 14 -28.93 -44.83 7.48
C THR A 14 -27.57 -45.54 7.31
N ASN A 15 -26.94 -45.99 8.40
CA ASN A 15 -25.71 -46.77 8.31
C ASN A 15 -25.94 -48.17 7.72
N TYR A 16 -27.06 -48.81 8.03
CA TYR A 16 -27.41 -50.12 7.47
C TYR A 16 -27.74 -50.03 5.96
N HIS A 17 -28.40 -48.96 5.52
CA HIS A 17 -28.62 -48.72 4.09
C HIS A 17 -27.35 -48.35 3.33
N PHE A 18 -26.41 -47.64 3.97
CA PHE A 18 -25.10 -47.35 3.37
C PHE A 18 -24.23 -48.60 3.21
N MET A 19 -24.34 -49.57 4.14
CA MET A 19 -23.61 -50.83 4.05
C MET A 19 -24.21 -51.83 3.04
N THR A 20 -25.49 -51.73 2.72
CA THR A 20 -26.19 -52.72 1.87
C THR A 20 -26.24 -52.35 0.38
N VAL A 21 -25.90 -51.11 -0.01
CA VAL A 21 -25.89 -50.66 -1.42
C VAL A 21 -24.52 -50.82 -2.11
N ASN A 22 -23.47 -51.21 -1.38
CA ASN A 22 -22.12 -51.43 -1.94
C ASN A 22 -21.73 -52.90 -2.10
N SER A 23 -22.64 -53.75 -2.58
CA SER A 23 -22.26 -55.04 -3.17
C SER A 23 -22.06 -54.91 -4.69
N SER A 24 -21.08 -54.10 -5.09
CA SER A 24 -20.45 -54.18 -6.41
C SER A 24 -19.15 -54.98 -6.27
N PRO A 25 -18.78 -55.83 -7.24
CA PRO A 25 -17.93 -56.98 -7.01
C PRO A 25 -16.52 -56.54 -6.60
N SER A 26 -15.90 -57.38 -5.78
CA SER A 26 -14.51 -57.33 -5.33
C SER A 26 -13.52 -57.20 -6.50
N MET A 27 -13.38 -56.00 -7.06
CA MET A 27 -12.21 -55.60 -7.82
C MET A 27 -11.04 -55.66 -6.83
N LYS A 28 -9.97 -56.39 -7.15
CA LYS A 28 -8.74 -56.41 -6.33
C LYS A 28 -8.29 -54.95 -6.16
N ILE A 29 -8.59 -54.38 -5.00
CA ILE A 29 -8.34 -52.98 -4.66
C ILE A 29 -6.82 -52.84 -4.53
N GLY A 30 -6.14 -52.40 -5.59
CA GLY A 30 -4.74 -51.97 -5.46
C GLY A 30 -3.82 -52.19 -6.65
N ASP A 31 -4.22 -52.91 -7.71
CA ASP A 31 -3.33 -53.15 -8.86
C ASP A 31 -3.99 -52.69 -10.18
N LEU A 32 -3.36 -51.73 -10.84
CA LEU A 32 -3.75 -51.19 -12.14
C LEU A 32 -3.11 -51.98 -13.30
N ASN A 33 -2.44 -53.10 -13.01
CA ASN A 33 -1.89 -54.07 -13.97
C ASN A 33 -0.97 -53.44 -15.02
N GLY A 34 -0.19 -52.43 -14.65
CA GLY A 34 0.74 -51.76 -15.56
C GLY A 34 0.08 -50.81 -16.56
N ALA A 35 -1.17 -50.39 -16.32
CA ALA A 35 -1.83 -49.38 -17.16
C ALA A 35 -0.96 -48.11 -17.33
N HIS A 36 -1.02 -47.48 -18.50
CA HIS A 36 -0.31 -46.23 -18.75
C HIS A 36 -1.29 -45.06 -18.74
N LEU A 37 -1.14 -44.12 -17.79
CA LEU A 37 -2.05 -42.99 -17.60
C LEU A 37 -1.44 -41.68 -18.12
N LYS A 38 -2.23 -40.91 -18.87
CA LYS A 38 -1.90 -39.54 -19.27
C LYS A 38 -2.43 -38.56 -18.24
N ILE A 39 -1.53 -37.81 -17.60
CA ILE A 39 -1.83 -36.93 -16.48
C ILE A 39 -1.61 -35.48 -16.88
N ALA A 40 -2.66 -34.67 -16.87
CA ALA A 40 -2.51 -33.23 -17.11
C ALA A 40 -1.80 -32.54 -15.93
N VAL A 41 -0.87 -31.64 -16.25
CA VAL A 41 -0.10 -30.88 -15.25
C VAL A 41 0.03 -29.42 -15.65
N ALA A 42 -0.18 -28.52 -14.68
CA ALA A 42 -0.03 -27.08 -14.86
C ALA A 42 1.08 -26.52 -13.95
N HIS A 43 1.63 -25.37 -14.34
CA HIS A 43 2.66 -24.71 -13.54
C HIS A 43 2.07 -24.11 -12.26
N TYR A 44 2.26 -24.79 -11.14
CA TYR A 44 1.82 -24.39 -9.80
C TYR A 44 2.90 -24.63 -8.74
N PRO A 45 3.91 -23.75 -8.62
CA PRO A 45 4.93 -23.85 -7.58
C PRO A 45 4.32 -23.73 -6.17
N PRO A 46 4.72 -24.58 -5.20
CA PRO A 46 5.83 -25.55 -5.23
C PRO A 46 5.42 -26.98 -5.64
N PHE A 47 4.15 -27.22 -6.01
CA PHE A 47 3.66 -28.54 -6.36
C PHE A 47 4.21 -29.01 -7.71
N HIS A 48 4.13 -28.15 -8.73
CA HIS A 48 4.67 -28.39 -10.06
C HIS A 48 5.41 -27.14 -10.56
N ILE A 49 6.72 -27.24 -10.64
CA ILE A 49 7.62 -26.24 -11.19
C ILE A 49 8.03 -26.75 -12.56
N ILE A 50 7.49 -26.11 -13.60
CA ILE A 50 7.64 -26.54 -14.99
C ILE A 50 8.58 -25.56 -15.65
N THR A 51 9.67 -26.08 -16.19
CA THR A 51 10.66 -25.29 -16.91
C THR A 51 10.70 -25.78 -18.36
N LEU A 52 10.31 -24.91 -19.28
CA LEU A 52 10.41 -25.17 -20.72
C LEU A 52 11.87 -25.10 -21.15
N MET A 53 12.34 -26.12 -21.83
CA MET A 53 13.69 -26.21 -22.37
C MET A 53 13.71 -25.71 -23.83
N PRO A 54 14.86 -25.25 -24.35
CA PRO A 54 14.95 -24.68 -25.70
C PRO A 54 14.63 -25.66 -26.84
N ASP A 55 14.71 -26.97 -26.57
CA ASP A 55 14.39 -28.06 -27.48
C ASP A 55 12.87 -28.32 -27.62
N GLY A 56 12.04 -27.55 -26.90
CA GLY A 56 10.59 -27.73 -26.86
C GLY A 56 10.12 -28.76 -25.84
N ASN A 57 11.04 -29.44 -25.16
CA ASN A 57 10.72 -30.36 -24.08
C ASN A 57 10.61 -29.60 -22.75
N TYR A 58 10.11 -30.25 -21.68
CA TYR A 58 9.93 -29.59 -20.39
C TYR A 58 10.43 -30.48 -19.24
N SER A 59 10.95 -29.83 -18.20
CA SER A 59 11.23 -30.47 -16.91
C SER A 59 10.13 -30.13 -15.92
N ASN A 60 9.72 -31.11 -15.13
CA ASN A 60 8.73 -30.95 -14.06
C ASN A 60 9.35 -31.45 -12.76
N ILE A 61 9.48 -30.56 -11.78
CA ILE A 61 9.93 -30.88 -10.44
C ILE A 61 8.92 -30.32 -9.42
N GLY A 62 8.88 -30.87 -8.23
CA GLY A 62 8.04 -30.36 -7.15
C GLY A 62 7.33 -31.46 -6.41
N ALA A 63 6.56 -31.06 -5.39
CA ALA A 63 5.90 -32.01 -4.51
C ALA A 63 4.96 -32.95 -5.27
N GLY A 64 4.19 -32.45 -6.25
CA GLY A 64 3.24 -33.26 -6.99
C GLY A 64 3.89 -34.40 -7.79
N VAL A 65 5.16 -34.27 -8.19
CA VAL A 65 5.90 -35.35 -8.84
C VAL A 65 6.15 -36.51 -7.88
N GLU A 66 6.49 -36.22 -6.63
CA GLU A 66 6.69 -37.23 -5.58
C GLU A 66 5.42 -38.03 -5.28
N TYR A 67 4.24 -37.38 -5.35
CA TYR A 67 2.94 -38.06 -5.20
C TYR A 67 2.77 -39.13 -6.27
N PHE A 68 2.99 -38.78 -7.53
CA PHE A 68 2.81 -39.72 -8.64
C PHE A 68 3.85 -40.84 -8.64
N ILE A 69 5.10 -40.57 -8.26
CA ILE A 69 6.13 -41.63 -8.09
C ILE A 69 5.72 -42.63 -6.99
N TRP A 70 5.15 -42.14 -5.89
CA TRP A 70 4.67 -43.01 -4.82
C TRP A 70 3.45 -43.82 -5.27
N LEU A 71 2.49 -43.17 -5.95
CA LEU A 71 1.29 -43.81 -6.47
C LEU A 71 1.62 -44.87 -7.52
N GLU A 72 2.54 -44.60 -8.45
CA GLU A 72 3.01 -45.55 -9.48
C GLU A 72 3.46 -46.87 -8.84
N LYS A 73 4.25 -46.80 -7.77
CA LYS A 73 4.72 -47.99 -7.06
C LYS A 73 3.61 -48.69 -6.28
N LYS A 74 2.70 -47.92 -5.68
CA LYS A 74 1.62 -48.45 -4.83
C LYS A 74 0.54 -49.15 -5.64
N LEU A 75 0.18 -48.57 -6.78
CA LEU A 75 -0.92 -49.02 -7.64
C LEU A 75 -0.43 -49.77 -8.89
N ASN A 76 0.88 -49.90 -9.11
CA ASN A 76 1.48 -50.62 -10.22
C ASN A 76 0.97 -50.14 -11.60
N PHE A 77 1.13 -48.85 -11.89
CA PHE A 77 0.83 -48.21 -13.18
C PHE A 77 2.02 -47.38 -13.64
N THR A 78 2.05 -47.00 -14.91
CA THR A 78 3.02 -46.03 -15.44
C THR A 78 2.29 -44.76 -15.88
N PHE A 79 2.96 -43.62 -15.96
CA PHE A 79 2.31 -42.39 -16.37
C PHE A 79 3.18 -41.49 -17.25
N SER A 80 2.54 -40.61 -18.00
CA SER A 80 3.17 -39.51 -18.73
C SER A 80 2.44 -38.21 -18.43
N TYR A 81 3.21 -37.13 -18.30
CA TYR A 81 2.62 -35.81 -18.08
C TYR A 81 2.22 -35.16 -19.40
N VAL A 82 1.11 -34.43 -19.37
CA VAL A 82 0.65 -33.55 -20.43
C VAL A 82 0.65 -32.13 -19.86
N TYR A 83 1.64 -31.33 -20.25
CA TYR A 83 1.74 -29.94 -19.78
C TYR A 83 0.64 -29.05 -20.37
N ILE A 84 -0.06 -28.31 -19.49
CA ILE A 84 -1.06 -27.31 -19.85
C ILE A 84 -0.78 -25.97 -19.14
N PRO A 85 -1.05 -24.81 -19.78
CA PRO A 85 -1.42 -24.67 -21.18
C PRO A 85 -0.17 -24.73 -22.08
N ASN A 86 -0.29 -25.39 -23.21
CA ASN A 86 0.74 -25.46 -24.26
C ASN A 86 0.20 -24.86 -25.59
N GLU A 87 1.04 -24.76 -26.62
CA GLU A 87 0.62 -24.19 -27.90
C GLU A 87 -0.54 -24.95 -28.55
N VAL A 88 -0.56 -26.29 -28.43
CA VAL A 88 -1.61 -27.16 -28.98
C VAL A 88 -2.96 -26.90 -28.32
N THR A 89 -3.01 -26.94 -26.99
CA THR A 89 -4.22 -26.68 -26.21
C THR A 89 -4.71 -25.24 -26.39
N ARG A 90 -3.81 -24.27 -26.55
CA ARG A 90 -4.16 -22.88 -26.86
C ARG A 90 -4.76 -22.75 -28.26
N ALA A 91 -4.21 -23.45 -29.25
CA ALA A 91 -4.76 -23.47 -30.61
C ALA A 91 -6.14 -24.15 -30.67
N LYS A 92 -6.33 -25.23 -29.89
CA LYS A 92 -7.56 -26.03 -29.89
C LYS A 92 -8.70 -25.38 -29.10
N TYR A 93 -8.43 -24.84 -27.91
CA TYR A 93 -9.46 -24.35 -26.99
C TYR A 93 -9.43 -22.83 -26.76
N GLY A 94 -8.45 -22.12 -27.31
CA GLY A 94 -8.21 -20.71 -27.06
C GLY A 94 -7.50 -20.45 -25.73
N ILE A 95 -7.49 -19.18 -25.32
CA ILE A 95 -6.92 -18.75 -24.03
C ILE A 95 -7.99 -18.96 -22.95
N LYS A 96 -7.85 -20.04 -22.18
CA LYS A 96 -8.74 -20.41 -21.07
C LYS A 96 -7.93 -20.74 -19.82
N SER A 97 -8.60 -20.84 -18.67
CA SER A 97 -7.98 -21.26 -17.42
C SER A 97 -7.47 -22.71 -17.49
N ASN A 98 -6.56 -23.10 -16.60
CA ASN A 98 -6.03 -24.46 -16.60
C ASN A 98 -7.13 -25.48 -16.29
N LEU A 99 -8.03 -25.16 -15.35
CA LEU A 99 -9.19 -25.98 -15.01
C LEU A 99 -10.13 -26.18 -16.22
N ALA A 100 -10.37 -25.13 -16.99
CA ALA A 100 -11.21 -25.20 -18.19
C ALA A 100 -10.55 -26.03 -19.31
N ILE A 101 -9.24 -25.89 -19.52
CA ILE A 101 -8.50 -26.70 -20.49
C ILE A 101 -8.51 -28.17 -20.08
N MET A 102 -8.21 -28.45 -18.81
CA MET A 102 -8.25 -29.80 -18.23
C MET A 102 -9.63 -30.46 -18.41
N THR A 103 -10.71 -29.72 -18.15
CA THR A 103 -12.08 -30.22 -18.32
C THR A 103 -12.40 -30.55 -19.78
N ASN A 104 -11.94 -29.74 -20.74
CA ASN A 104 -12.12 -30.05 -22.17
C ASN A 104 -11.31 -31.29 -22.57
N LEU A 105 -10.09 -31.46 -22.05
CA LEU A 105 -9.27 -32.65 -22.32
C LEU A 105 -9.90 -33.93 -21.76
N PHE A 106 -10.55 -33.88 -20.60
CA PHE A 106 -11.35 -34.99 -20.09
C PHE A 106 -12.55 -35.32 -20.99
N THR A 107 -13.23 -34.29 -21.49
CA THR A 107 -14.39 -34.45 -22.38
C THR A 107 -13.98 -35.09 -23.72
N ASP A 108 -12.79 -34.74 -24.21
CA ASP A 108 -12.25 -35.25 -25.47
C ASP A 108 -11.51 -36.60 -25.32
N ASN A 109 -11.49 -37.20 -24.12
CA ASN A 109 -10.75 -38.44 -23.80
C ASN A 109 -9.24 -38.37 -24.11
N GLU A 110 -8.61 -37.20 -23.98
CA GLU A 110 -7.18 -37.04 -24.29
C GLU A 110 -6.26 -37.29 -23.08
N ILE A 111 -6.83 -37.24 -21.86
CA ILE A 111 -6.15 -37.46 -20.59
C ILE A 111 -7.00 -38.34 -19.67
N ASP A 112 -6.34 -39.12 -18.80
CA ASP A 112 -7.02 -40.03 -17.85
C ASP A 112 -7.23 -39.38 -16.48
N GLY A 113 -6.33 -38.46 -16.10
CA GLY A 113 -6.36 -37.73 -14.83
C GLY A 113 -5.62 -36.41 -14.89
N ALA A 114 -5.63 -35.66 -13.79
CA ALA A 114 -4.77 -34.48 -13.63
C ALA A 114 -4.12 -34.42 -12.26
N SER A 115 -2.88 -33.91 -12.25
CA SER A 115 -2.13 -33.66 -11.01
C SER A 115 -2.46 -32.28 -10.43
N THR A 116 -2.99 -31.38 -11.25
CA THR A 116 -3.53 -30.11 -10.75
C THR A 116 -4.83 -30.47 -10.03
N GLY A 117 -4.79 -30.48 -8.70
CA GLY A 117 -5.98 -30.76 -7.92
C GLY A 117 -7.09 -29.77 -8.25
N THR A 118 -8.32 -30.11 -7.90
CA THR A 118 -9.47 -29.20 -7.98
C THR A 118 -10.35 -29.33 -6.75
N THR A 119 -11.11 -28.30 -6.44
CA THR A 119 -12.02 -28.30 -5.30
C THR A 119 -13.26 -29.13 -5.60
N LEU A 120 -13.77 -29.81 -4.57
CA LEU A 120 -15.02 -30.55 -4.65
C LEU A 120 -16.21 -29.59 -4.66
N THR A 121 -16.66 -29.21 -5.85
CA THR A 121 -17.90 -28.45 -6.08
C THR A 121 -18.92 -29.32 -6.81
N LEU A 122 -20.20 -28.95 -6.72
CA LEU A 122 -21.26 -29.65 -7.46
C LEU A 122 -21.00 -29.57 -8.98
N GLU A 123 -20.58 -28.41 -9.47
CA GLU A 123 -20.25 -28.19 -10.88
C GLU A 123 -19.08 -29.07 -11.33
N ASN A 124 -18.00 -29.13 -10.56
CA ASN A 124 -16.85 -29.98 -10.90
C ASN A 124 -17.25 -31.45 -10.90
N LYS A 125 -17.99 -31.93 -9.89
CA LYS A 125 -18.43 -33.33 -9.80
C LYS A 125 -19.35 -33.77 -10.95
N GLN A 126 -20.08 -32.83 -11.56
CA GLN A 126 -20.88 -33.10 -12.76
C GLN A 126 -20.02 -33.33 -14.00
N LYS A 127 -18.86 -32.66 -14.09
CA LYS A 127 -17.98 -32.69 -15.28
C LYS A 127 -16.86 -33.73 -15.19
N MET A 128 -16.45 -34.11 -13.97
CA MET A 128 -15.33 -35.02 -13.73
C MET A 128 -15.54 -35.82 -12.44
N ASP A 129 -14.79 -36.90 -12.28
CA ASP A 129 -14.77 -37.65 -11.03
C ASP A 129 -13.62 -37.18 -10.14
N LEU A 130 -13.87 -37.11 -8.84
CA LEU A 130 -12.91 -36.58 -7.87
C LEU A 130 -12.57 -37.66 -6.85
N ALA A 131 -11.29 -38.02 -6.80
CA ALA A 131 -10.75 -38.91 -5.78
C ALA A 131 -10.57 -38.17 -4.44
N TYR A 132 -10.03 -38.87 -3.44
CA TYR A 132 -9.73 -38.27 -2.13
C TYR A 132 -8.80 -37.05 -2.27
N PHE A 133 -8.88 -36.12 -1.32
CA PHE A 133 -8.08 -34.91 -1.38
C PHE A 133 -6.61 -35.16 -1.08
N VAL A 134 -5.73 -34.39 -1.72
CA VAL A 134 -4.26 -34.52 -1.63
C VAL A 134 -3.61 -33.37 -0.89
N TRP A 135 -4.34 -32.28 -0.73
CA TRP A 135 -3.91 -31.08 -0.02
C TRP A 135 -5.11 -30.35 0.60
N SER A 136 -4.92 -29.78 1.78
CA SER A 136 -5.95 -29.00 2.47
C SER A 136 -5.34 -27.77 3.11
N GLU A 137 -5.75 -26.59 2.66
CA GLU A 137 -5.34 -25.32 3.27
C GLU A 137 -6.30 -24.17 2.90
N PRO A 138 -6.34 -23.08 3.69
CA PRO A 138 -7.13 -21.92 3.34
C PRO A 138 -6.46 -21.08 2.23
N TYR A 139 -7.25 -20.21 1.60
CA TYR A 139 -6.72 -19.12 0.80
C TYR A 139 -6.17 -18.01 1.70
N MET A 140 -5.06 -17.44 1.29
CA MET A 140 -4.44 -16.23 1.85
C MET A 140 -4.15 -15.27 0.71
N MET A 141 -3.99 -13.99 1.00
CA MET A 141 -3.59 -13.02 -0.03
C MET A 141 -2.11 -12.72 0.03
N VAL A 142 -1.46 -12.68 -1.14
CA VAL A 142 -0.19 -11.96 -1.30
C VAL A 142 -0.54 -10.49 -1.51
N VAL A 143 -0.01 -9.62 -0.65
CA VAL A 143 -0.21 -8.17 -0.74
C VAL A 143 1.13 -7.44 -0.75
N PRO A 144 1.24 -6.29 -1.42
CA PRO A 144 2.42 -5.45 -1.32
C PRO A 144 2.61 -5.02 0.14
N ARG A 145 3.87 -4.99 0.60
CA ARG A 145 4.20 -4.52 1.93
C ARG A 145 3.76 -3.05 2.05
N PRO A 146 3.03 -2.66 3.11
CA PRO A 146 2.60 -1.29 3.28
C PRO A 146 3.80 -0.34 3.26
N GLY A 147 3.79 0.60 2.32
CA GLY A 147 4.79 1.64 2.23
C GLY A 147 4.72 2.60 3.43
N GLU A 148 5.80 3.34 3.66
CA GLU A 148 5.79 4.46 4.60
C GLU A 148 4.91 5.58 4.04
N LYS A 149 4.14 6.26 4.91
CA LYS A 149 3.45 7.48 4.50
C LYS A 149 4.47 8.56 4.18
N SER A 150 4.21 9.34 3.13
CA SER A 150 5.07 10.46 2.77
C SER A 150 5.22 11.43 3.93
N ARG A 151 6.46 11.80 4.25
CA ARG A 151 6.79 12.74 5.33
C ARG A 151 7.08 14.15 4.82
N LEU A 152 6.79 14.44 3.55
CA LEU A 152 7.04 15.76 2.96
C LEU A 152 6.36 16.89 3.74
N LEU A 153 5.15 16.65 4.25
CA LEU A 153 4.39 17.60 5.06
C LEU A 153 4.46 17.32 6.58
N ALA A 154 5.41 16.49 7.03
CA ALA A 154 5.55 16.11 8.44
C ALA A 154 5.77 17.30 9.39
N PHE A 155 6.26 18.43 8.87
CA PHE A 155 6.44 19.67 9.63
C PHE A 155 5.16 20.52 9.75
N VAL A 156 4.13 20.24 8.93
CA VAL A 156 2.85 20.97 8.96
C VAL A 156 1.82 20.24 9.83
N TYR A 157 1.83 18.91 9.82
CA TYR A 157 0.93 18.06 10.62
C TYR A 157 1.01 18.14 12.15
N PRO A 158 2.07 18.67 12.82
CA PRO A 158 2.11 18.72 14.28
C PRO A 158 0.97 19.52 14.91
N PHE A 159 0.42 20.49 14.17
CA PHE A 159 -0.74 21.26 14.58
C PHE A 159 -1.86 21.11 13.56
N ASP A 160 -3.09 21.00 14.05
CA ASP A 160 -4.26 21.01 13.19
C ASP A 160 -4.35 22.33 12.41
N PRO A 161 -4.94 22.34 11.20
CA PRO A 161 -5.14 23.56 10.42
C PRO A 161 -5.86 24.67 11.19
N LEU A 162 -6.75 24.30 12.11
CA LEU A 162 -7.42 25.24 13.00
C LEU A 162 -6.43 25.91 13.97
N VAL A 163 -5.51 25.15 14.56
CA VAL A 163 -4.49 25.68 15.48
C VAL A 163 -3.54 26.62 14.72
N TRP A 164 -3.14 26.27 13.50
CA TRP A 164 -2.37 27.18 12.62
C TRP A 164 -3.12 28.49 12.36
N GLY A 165 -4.44 28.41 12.09
CA GLY A 165 -5.29 29.59 11.94
C GLY A 165 -5.34 30.46 13.19
N LEU A 166 -5.48 29.84 14.37
CA LEU A 166 -5.48 30.55 15.65
C LEU A 166 -4.12 31.21 15.96
N ILE A 167 -3.00 30.55 15.66
CA ILE A 167 -1.66 31.14 15.78
C ILE A 167 -1.54 32.37 14.88
N TYR A 168 -2.00 32.29 13.63
CA TYR A 168 -1.97 33.42 12.70
C TYR A 168 -2.81 34.61 13.21
N ILE A 169 -4.03 34.34 13.68
CA ILE A 169 -4.93 35.37 14.25
C ILE A 169 -4.33 36.01 15.49
N THR A 170 -3.82 35.21 16.43
CA THR A 170 -3.23 35.71 17.68
C THR A 170 -1.98 36.54 17.41
N LEU A 171 -1.15 36.15 16.45
CA LEU A 171 0.01 36.92 16.00
C LEU A 171 -0.40 38.34 15.54
N HIS A 172 -1.43 38.43 14.69
CA HIS A 172 -1.92 39.72 14.20
C HIS A 172 -2.59 40.55 15.30
N ALA A 173 -3.33 39.90 16.21
CA ALA A 173 -3.94 40.55 17.36
C ALA A 173 -2.89 41.16 18.30
N VAL A 174 -1.78 40.45 18.56
CA VAL A 174 -0.69 40.95 19.40
C VAL A 174 -0.01 42.14 18.72
N VAL A 175 0.32 42.06 17.43
CA VAL A 175 0.91 43.18 16.67
C VAL A 175 -0.03 44.39 16.66
N ALA A 176 -1.32 44.19 16.45
CA ALA A 176 -2.33 45.24 16.48
C ALA A 176 -2.42 45.89 17.87
N SER A 177 -2.42 45.08 18.95
CA SER A 177 -2.46 45.58 20.33
C SER A 177 -1.20 46.38 20.67
N MET A 178 0.00 45.90 20.31
CA MET A 178 1.26 46.62 20.51
C MET A 178 1.26 47.96 19.75
N THR A 179 0.79 47.94 18.50
CA THR A 179 0.68 49.16 17.67
C THR A 179 -0.32 50.15 18.25
N PHE A 180 -1.45 49.66 18.76
CA PHE A 180 -2.48 50.46 19.40
C PHE A 180 -1.97 51.12 20.69
N PHE A 181 -1.37 50.35 21.60
CA PHE A 181 -0.78 50.88 22.83
C PHE A 181 0.35 51.88 22.56
N ALA A 182 1.21 51.60 21.58
CA ALA A 182 2.26 52.52 21.15
C ALA A 182 1.69 53.82 20.56
N SER A 183 0.63 53.72 19.77
CA SER A 183 -0.03 54.90 19.17
C SER A 183 -0.72 55.75 20.24
N ILE A 184 -1.42 55.14 21.20
CA ILE A 184 -1.98 55.84 22.37
C ILE A 184 -0.86 56.53 23.14
N TYR A 185 0.22 55.82 23.46
CA TYR A 185 1.32 56.36 24.25
C TYR A 185 1.99 57.56 23.55
N SER A 186 2.21 57.46 22.24
CA SER A 186 2.75 58.58 21.45
C SER A 186 1.85 59.82 21.48
N LYS A 187 0.52 59.65 21.53
CA LYS A 187 -0.46 60.74 21.63
C LYS A 187 -0.58 61.34 23.03
N PHE A 188 -0.44 60.54 24.09
CA PHE A 188 -0.55 61.04 25.47
C PHE A 188 0.77 61.60 26.03
N SER A 189 1.92 61.25 25.47
CA SER A 189 3.26 61.62 25.98
C SER A 189 3.98 62.64 25.10
N ILE A 190 3.21 63.56 24.48
CA ILE A 190 3.70 64.58 23.52
C ILE A 190 4.84 65.45 24.10
N ASN A 191 4.92 65.64 25.42
CA ASN A 191 5.91 66.52 26.07
C ASN A 191 7.21 65.84 26.55
N SER A 192 7.44 64.56 26.23
CA SER A 192 8.65 63.85 26.65
C SER A 192 9.66 63.68 25.50
N ARG A 193 10.87 64.22 25.65
CA ARG A 193 11.95 64.14 24.64
C ARG A 193 12.28 62.71 24.23
N GLU A 194 12.20 61.76 25.16
CA GLU A 194 12.43 60.33 24.89
C GLU A 194 11.38 59.70 23.96
N VAL A 195 10.09 60.06 24.13
CA VAL A 195 9.01 59.51 23.29
C VAL A 195 9.07 60.09 21.88
N SER A 196 9.41 61.37 21.74
CA SER A 196 9.62 61.98 20.43
C SER A 196 10.81 61.37 19.68
N ALA A 197 11.87 60.95 20.37
CA ALA A 197 13.03 60.29 19.75
C ALA A 197 12.73 58.86 19.28
N ILE A 198 11.87 58.12 20.00
CA ILE A 198 11.56 56.72 19.70
C ILE A 198 10.38 56.59 18.71
N TYR A 199 9.37 57.46 18.81
CA TYR A 199 8.12 57.34 18.07
C TYR A 199 7.83 58.50 17.11
N GLY A 200 8.62 59.59 17.16
CA GLY A 200 8.45 60.76 16.29
C GLY A 200 8.68 60.42 14.81
N GLY A 201 7.77 60.85 13.94
CA GLY A 201 7.90 60.73 12.49
C GLY A 201 7.65 59.34 11.88
N ARG A 202 7.41 58.29 12.69
CA ARG A 202 7.09 56.95 12.17
C ARG A 202 5.61 56.83 11.80
N THR A 203 5.33 56.28 10.62
CA THR A 203 3.97 55.96 10.19
C THR A 203 3.41 54.78 11.00
N VAL A 204 2.09 54.56 10.94
CA VAL A 204 1.47 53.36 11.53
C VAL A 204 2.03 52.09 10.89
N TYR A 205 2.30 52.12 9.59
CA TYR A 205 2.90 50.99 8.86
C TYR A 205 4.29 50.63 9.38
N ASP A 206 5.16 51.63 9.61
CA ASP A 206 6.49 51.39 10.17
C ASP A 206 6.44 50.73 11.55
N ARG A 207 5.45 51.13 12.37
CA ARG A 207 5.22 50.50 13.68
C ARG A 207 4.73 49.07 13.55
N VAL A 208 3.77 48.80 12.67
CA VAL A 208 3.28 47.43 12.41
C VAL A 208 4.42 46.54 11.93
N SER A 209 5.22 46.99 10.97
CA SER A 209 6.37 46.23 10.46
C SER A 209 7.41 45.95 11.55
N TYR A 210 7.72 46.94 12.39
CA TYR A 210 8.65 46.77 13.51
C TYR A 210 8.14 45.73 14.53
N TYR A 211 6.87 45.83 14.96
CA TYR A 211 6.29 44.89 15.91
C TYR A 211 6.06 43.50 15.30
N MET A 212 5.75 43.40 14.01
CA MET A 212 5.64 42.13 13.29
C MET A 212 6.98 41.38 13.32
N LEU A 213 8.08 42.08 13.02
CA LEU A 213 9.43 41.50 13.11
C LEU A 213 9.76 41.10 14.55
N TYR A 214 9.42 41.93 15.53
CA TYR A 214 9.64 41.61 16.95
C TYR A 214 8.92 40.31 17.35
N VAL A 215 7.61 40.24 17.09
CA VAL A 215 6.75 39.10 17.39
C VAL A 215 7.25 37.82 16.70
N PHE A 216 7.70 37.93 15.44
CA PHE A 216 8.29 36.82 14.68
C PHE A 216 9.63 36.35 15.27
N ASN A 217 10.53 37.27 15.66
CA ASN A 217 11.82 36.91 16.27
C ASN A 217 11.66 36.14 17.59
N ILE A 218 10.60 36.45 18.35
CA ILE A 218 10.26 35.71 19.58
C ILE A 218 9.77 34.30 19.23
N LEU A 219 8.96 34.13 18.18
CA LEU A 219 8.51 32.81 17.71
C LEU A 219 9.67 31.94 17.19
N THR A 220 10.72 32.54 16.62
CA THR A 220 11.91 31.80 16.20
C THR A 220 12.94 31.62 17.31
N LEU A 221 12.62 32.00 18.55
CA LEU A 221 13.52 31.96 19.71
C LEU A 221 14.86 32.69 19.51
N GLN A 222 14.93 33.66 18.58
CA GLN A 222 16.15 34.43 18.31
C GLN A 222 16.34 35.59 19.28
N GLY A 223 15.24 36.04 19.90
CA GLY A 223 15.23 37.21 20.76
C GLY A 223 15.35 38.52 19.96
N ASN A 224 14.89 39.62 20.54
CA ASN A 224 15.13 40.97 20.02
C ASN A 224 14.91 41.97 21.16
N THR A 225 15.47 43.18 21.05
CA THR A 225 15.27 44.24 22.03
C THR A 225 14.12 45.15 21.62
N ILE A 226 13.30 45.53 22.60
CA ILE A 226 12.16 46.43 22.42
C ILE A 226 12.11 47.44 23.54
N HIS A 227 11.81 48.69 23.21
CA HIS A 227 11.65 49.74 24.20
C HIS A 227 10.26 49.63 24.88
N ALA A 228 10.25 49.00 26.06
CA ALA A 228 9.07 48.81 26.90
C ALA A 228 9.16 49.66 28.18
N SER A 229 8.74 50.92 28.12
CA SER A 229 8.83 51.84 29.27
C SER A 229 7.74 51.59 30.33
N ARG A 230 6.52 51.22 29.92
CA ARG A 230 5.37 51.01 30.82
C ARG A 230 5.15 49.56 31.21
N LEU A 231 4.69 49.35 32.45
CA LEU A 231 4.36 48.03 32.99
C LEU A 231 3.35 47.28 32.13
N SER A 232 2.29 47.94 31.64
CA SER A 232 1.27 47.31 30.78
C SER A 232 1.86 46.75 29.48
N PHE A 233 2.80 47.46 28.86
CA PHE A 233 3.49 47.01 27.65
C PHE A 233 4.45 45.84 27.96
N ARG A 234 5.14 45.88 29.11
CA ARG A 234 5.97 44.77 29.59
C ARG A 234 5.16 43.51 29.86
N ILE A 235 3.97 43.64 30.45
CA ILE A 235 3.06 42.50 30.69
C ILE A 235 2.62 41.89 29.36
N LEU A 236 2.26 42.71 28.36
CA LEU A 236 1.88 42.23 27.02
C LEU A 236 3.03 41.51 26.30
N VAL A 237 4.24 42.06 26.36
CA VAL A 237 5.43 41.43 25.79
C VAL A 237 5.76 40.12 26.53
N GLY A 238 5.68 40.12 27.86
CA GLY A 238 5.93 38.96 28.70
C GLY A 238 4.91 37.84 28.49
N SER A 239 3.63 38.17 28.31
CA SER A 239 2.59 37.18 28.01
C SER A 239 2.78 36.58 26.62
N TRP A 240 3.10 37.40 25.62
CA TRP A 240 3.46 36.91 24.29
C TRP A 240 4.68 35.99 24.33
N LEU A 241 5.73 36.37 25.05
CA LEU A 241 6.93 35.56 25.22
C LEU A 241 6.60 34.18 25.81
N LEU A 242 5.78 34.14 26.87
CA LEU A 242 5.37 32.88 27.50
C LEU A 242 4.58 32.01 26.51
N VAL A 243 3.59 32.59 25.84
CA VAL A 243 2.75 31.88 24.86
C VAL A 243 3.59 31.35 23.71
N ALA A 244 4.44 32.19 23.10
CA ALA A 244 5.33 31.79 22.02
C ALA A 244 6.29 30.68 22.45
N THR A 245 6.85 30.76 23.66
CA THR A 245 7.75 29.74 24.20
C THR A 245 7.04 28.39 24.32
N VAL A 246 5.84 28.37 24.92
CA VAL A 246 5.04 27.14 25.04
C VAL A 246 4.70 26.58 23.67
N LEU A 247 4.24 27.43 22.73
CA LEU A 247 3.91 27.00 21.37
C LEU A 247 5.11 26.36 20.65
N VAL A 248 6.30 26.97 20.72
CA VAL A 248 7.50 26.46 20.06
C VAL A 248 7.95 25.13 20.67
N TYR A 249 7.92 24.98 22.00
CA TYR A 249 8.28 23.71 22.64
C TYR A 249 7.25 22.60 22.38
N SER A 250 5.96 22.93 22.36
CA SER A 250 4.89 21.98 21.98
C SER A 250 5.02 21.54 20.52
N TYR A 251 5.31 22.47 19.61
CA TYR A 251 5.58 22.16 18.21
C TYR A 251 6.80 21.25 18.06
N SER A 252 7.93 21.64 18.68
CA SER A 252 9.20 20.93 18.56
C SER A 252 9.10 19.50 19.10
N SER A 253 8.45 19.30 20.24
CA SER A 253 8.26 17.95 20.81
C SER A 253 7.37 17.08 19.92
N THR A 254 6.31 17.67 19.34
CA THR A 254 5.39 16.95 18.45
C THR A 254 6.06 16.58 17.13
N VAL A 255 6.86 17.48 16.52
CA VAL A 255 7.66 17.19 15.33
C VAL A 255 8.62 16.04 15.58
N VAL A 256 9.38 16.09 16.69
CA VAL A 256 10.31 15.01 17.04
C VAL A 256 9.57 13.68 17.23
N SER A 257 8.40 13.70 17.87
CA SER A 257 7.57 12.50 17.97
C SER A 257 7.13 11.97 16.60
N HIS A 258 6.67 12.83 15.69
CA HIS A 258 6.24 12.41 14.35
C HIS A 258 7.41 11.91 13.47
N LEU A 259 8.61 12.47 13.61
CA LEU A 259 9.78 12.05 12.85
C LEU A 259 10.42 10.76 13.38
N THR A 260 10.28 10.48 14.67
CA THR A 260 10.83 9.26 15.29
C THR A 260 9.94 8.03 15.09
N ILE A 261 8.64 8.24 14.81
CA ILE A 261 7.68 7.16 14.56
C ILE A 261 7.50 6.96 13.05
N VAL A 262 7.90 5.79 12.56
CA VAL A 262 7.59 5.39 11.18
C VAL A 262 6.11 5.07 11.07
N VAL A 263 5.32 5.96 10.45
CA VAL A 263 3.91 5.70 10.16
C VAL A 263 3.79 4.99 8.81
N THR A 264 3.35 3.74 8.83
CA THR A 264 3.05 2.96 7.63
C THR A 264 1.62 3.20 7.16
N LYS A 265 1.36 2.91 5.88
CA LYS A 265 0.00 2.80 5.34
C LYS A 265 -0.76 1.68 6.07
N PRO A 266 -2.11 1.73 6.13
CA PRO A 266 -2.90 0.65 6.73
C PRO A 266 -2.55 -0.68 6.07
N HIS A 267 -2.38 -1.71 6.90
CA HIS A 267 -2.09 -3.06 6.43
C HIS A 267 -3.36 -3.69 5.87
N ILE A 268 -3.27 -4.33 4.70
CA ILE A 268 -4.37 -5.07 4.11
C ILE A 268 -4.32 -6.49 4.67
N ASN A 269 -5.26 -6.88 5.53
CA ASN A 269 -5.29 -8.23 6.10
C ASN A 269 -6.54 -9.01 5.71
N SER A 270 -7.63 -8.34 5.37
CA SER A 270 -8.87 -8.99 4.90
C SER A 270 -9.32 -8.48 3.54
N LEU A 271 -10.35 -9.13 2.97
CA LEU A 271 -10.94 -8.70 1.70
C LEU A 271 -11.69 -7.37 1.87
N GLU A 272 -12.19 -7.07 3.07
CA GLU A 272 -12.78 -5.77 3.42
C GLU A 272 -11.73 -4.66 3.44
N ASP A 273 -10.56 -4.91 4.03
CA ASP A 273 -9.45 -3.96 4.01
C ASP A 273 -9.00 -3.68 2.56
N LEU A 274 -8.98 -4.71 1.72
CA LEU A 274 -8.64 -4.57 0.31
C LEU A 274 -9.70 -3.76 -0.44
N ALA A 275 -10.99 -4.01 -0.19
CA ALA A 275 -12.09 -3.23 -0.78
C ALA A 275 -12.06 -1.75 -0.35
N ALA A 276 -11.62 -1.46 0.87
CA ALA A 276 -11.45 -0.10 1.38
C ALA A 276 -10.17 0.59 0.85
N SER A 277 -9.20 -0.17 0.37
CA SER A 277 -7.94 0.35 -0.17
C SER A 277 -8.14 1.04 -1.52
N LYS A 278 -7.53 2.23 -1.67
CA LYS A 278 -7.47 2.96 -2.94
C LYS A 278 -6.20 2.69 -3.75
N ASP A 279 -5.15 2.23 -3.08
CA ASP A 279 -3.81 2.09 -3.66
C ASP A 279 -3.57 0.69 -4.24
N VAL A 280 -4.31 -0.32 -3.78
CA VAL A 280 -4.09 -1.73 -4.12
C VAL A 280 -5.38 -2.31 -4.67
N GLY A 281 -5.33 -2.82 -5.91
CA GLY A 281 -6.45 -3.50 -6.56
C GLY A 281 -6.42 -5.02 -6.34
N LEU A 282 -7.54 -5.68 -6.65
CA LEU A 282 -7.62 -7.13 -6.66
C LEU A 282 -7.15 -7.71 -8.01
N LEU A 283 -6.41 -8.81 -7.95
CA LEU A 283 -6.08 -9.70 -9.06
C LEU A 283 -6.60 -11.10 -8.70
N LEU A 284 -7.23 -11.81 -9.64
CA LEU A 284 -7.76 -13.16 -9.42
C LEU A 284 -7.13 -14.17 -10.36
N LEU A 285 -6.98 -15.41 -9.90
CA LEU A 285 -6.71 -16.54 -10.79
C LEU A 285 -8.02 -17.28 -11.02
N ALA A 286 -8.38 -17.52 -12.28
CA ALA A 286 -9.59 -18.24 -12.65
C ALA A 286 -9.66 -19.67 -12.10
N ASP A 287 -8.53 -20.26 -11.71
CA ASP A 287 -8.48 -21.60 -11.12
C ASP A 287 -8.68 -21.59 -9.59
N PHE A 288 -8.66 -20.42 -8.93
CA PHE A 288 -8.74 -20.30 -7.46
C PHE A 288 -9.82 -19.32 -7.01
N PHE A 289 -10.94 -19.84 -6.51
CA PHE A 289 -11.93 -19.03 -5.80
C PHE A 289 -12.55 -17.86 -6.61
N PRO A 290 -12.62 -17.86 -7.96
CA PRO A 290 -13.16 -16.69 -8.65
C PRO A 290 -14.67 -16.56 -8.43
N GLU A 291 -15.39 -17.68 -8.41
CA GLU A 291 -16.86 -17.72 -8.31
C GLU A 291 -17.38 -17.08 -7.04
N GLU A 292 -16.77 -17.36 -5.88
CA GLU A 292 -17.25 -16.79 -4.61
C GLU A 292 -17.17 -15.25 -4.59
N ILE A 293 -16.15 -14.68 -5.22
CA ILE A 293 -15.97 -13.23 -5.33
C ILE A 293 -16.87 -12.67 -6.45
N LEU A 294 -16.90 -13.35 -7.59
CA LEU A 294 -17.63 -12.91 -8.77
C LEU A 294 -19.14 -13.09 -8.64
N ASP A 295 -19.66 -13.99 -7.82
CA ASP A 295 -21.09 -14.20 -7.61
C ASP A 295 -21.64 -13.45 -6.39
N ALA A 296 -20.76 -12.81 -5.62
CA ALA A 296 -21.14 -12.03 -4.46
C ALA A 296 -22.09 -10.87 -4.83
N LYS A 297 -23.25 -10.84 -4.16
CA LYS A 297 -24.30 -9.84 -4.42
C LYS A 297 -24.24 -8.60 -3.51
N PHE A 298 -23.53 -8.67 -2.38
CA PHE A 298 -23.46 -7.62 -1.38
C PHE A 298 -22.06 -7.52 -0.74
N GLY A 299 -21.79 -6.41 -0.07
CA GLY A 299 -20.58 -6.22 0.75
C GLY A 299 -19.29 -5.96 -0.04
N ALA A 300 -18.16 -6.17 0.63
CA ALA A 300 -16.82 -5.96 0.08
C ALA A 300 -16.54 -6.85 -1.13
N LEU A 301 -16.98 -8.11 -1.09
CA LEU A 301 -16.83 -9.07 -2.19
C LEU A 301 -17.53 -8.61 -3.47
N LYS A 302 -18.74 -8.05 -3.38
CA LYS A 302 -19.44 -7.48 -4.55
C LYS A 302 -18.62 -6.36 -5.18
N TYR A 303 -18.10 -5.43 -4.38
CA TYR A 303 -17.28 -4.32 -4.87
C TYR A 303 -16.01 -4.83 -5.58
N LEU A 304 -15.34 -5.81 -4.97
CA LEU A 304 -14.16 -6.45 -5.56
C LEU A 304 -14.51 -7.23 -6.85
N GLY A 305 -15.63 -7.96 -6.88
CA GLY A 305 -16.12 -8.64 -8.07
C GLY A 305 -16.45 -7.66 -9.19
N ASP A 306 -17.08 -6.53 -8.89
CA ASP A 306 -17.37 -5.45 -9.85
C ASP A 306 -16.08 -4.84 -10.41
N GLN A 307 -15.02 -4.68 -9.60
CA GLN A 307 -13.71 -4.22 -10.09
C GLN A 307 -13.11 -5.16 -11.14
N ILE A 308 -13.27 -6.48 -10.96
CA ILE A 308 -12.79 -7.48 -11.92
C ILE A 308 -13.68 -7.49 -13.17
N ARG A 309 -15.00 -7.40 -13.03
CA ARG A 309 -15.93 -7.30 -14.17
C ARG A 309 -15.65 -6.07 -15.05
N TYR A 310 -15.29 -4.94 -14.45
CA TYR A 310 -14.91 -3.73 -15.18
C TYR A 310 -13.51 -3.83 -15.82
N ASN A 311 -12.60 -4.62 -15.23
CA ASN A 311 -11.23 -4.80 -15.71
C ASN A 311 -10.94 -6.29 -15.92
N PRO A 312 -11.39 -6.90 -17.02
CA PRO A 312 -11.26 -8.34 -17.25
C PRO A 312 -9.80 -8.81 -17.31
N ASP A 313 -8.86 -7.93 -17.64
CA ASP A 313 -7.42 -8.22 -17.64
C ASP A 313 -6.86 -8.60 -16.26
N ARG A 314 -7.61 -8.30 -15.18
CA ARG A 314 -7.25 -8.67 -13.80
C ARG A 314 -7.67 -10.10 -13.43
N LEU A 315 -8.40 -10.80 -14.29
CA LEU A 315 -8.70 -12.21 -14.16
C LEU A 315 -7.69 -13.02 -14.97
N LEU A 316 -6.70 -13.59 -14.28
CA LEU A 316 -5.64 -14.36 -14.90
C LEU A 316 -6.05 -15.82 -15.12
N ASN A 317 -5.69 -16.36 -16.27
CA ASN A 317 -5.97 -17.74 -16.64
C ASN A 317 -4.88 -18.74 -16.18
N SER A 318 -3.67 -18.26 -15.89
CA SER A 318 -2.56 -19.13 -15.47
C SER A 318 -1.55 -18.37 -14.61
N MET A 319 -0.66 -19.12 -13.95
CA MET A 319 0.40 -18.56 -13.10
C MET A 319 1.52 -17.84 -13.88
N GLN A 320 1.59 -17.95 -15.21
CA GLN A 320 2.70 -17.41 -16.01
C GLN A 320 2.87 -15.88 -15.87
N ASN A 321 1.77 -15.14 -15.80
CA ASN A 321 1.80 -13.67 -15.72
C ASN A 321 1.73 -13.13 -14.28
N VAL A 322 1.53 -14.00 -13.28
CA VAL A 322 1.29 -13.58 -11.89
C VAL A 322 2.46 -12.77 -11.33
N GLU A 323 3.71 -13.19 -11.59
CA GLU A 323 4.89 -12.46 -11.12
C GLU A 323 4.97 -11.06 -11.71
N THR A 324 4.60 -10.89 -12.99
CA THR A 324 4.66 -9.58 -13.66
C THR A 324 3.65 -8.60 -13.07
N PHE A 325 2.40 -9.03 -12.85
CA PHE A 325 1.36 -8.19 -12.26
C PHE A 325 1.64 -7.88 -10.80
N LEU A 326 1.97 -8.88 -9.98
CA LEU A 326 2.30 -8.67 -8.57
C LEU A 326 3.58 -7.84 -8.41
N GLY A 327 4.55 -7.98 -9.32
CA GLY A 327 5.79 -7.21 -9.37
C GLY A 327 5.57 -5.69 -9.47
N THR A 328 4.43 -5.23 -9.97
CA THR A 328 4.08 -3.80 -9.99
C THR A 328 3.87 -3.19 -8.60
N GLY A 329 3.56 -4.02 -7.59
CA GLY A 329 3.29 -3.57 -6.23
C GLY A 329 1.91 -2.94 -6.01
N ASN A 330 1.02 -2.98 -7.01
CA ASN A 330 -0.31 -2.34 -6.97
C ASN A 330 -1.47 -3.34 -6.83
N TYR A 331 -1.19 -4.63 -6.71
CA TYR A 331 -2.21 -5.68 -6.70
C TYR A 331 -2.05 -6.62 -5.51
N ALA A 332 -3.19 -7.05 -4.98
CA ALA A 332 -3.34 -8.13 -4.03
C ALA A 332 -3.96 -9.34 -4.74
N MET A 333 -3.50 -10.54 -4.42
CA MET A 333 -3.99 -11.76 -5.06
C MET A 333 -4.25 -12.87 -4.02
N PRO A 334 -5.49 -13.36 -3.86
CA PRO A 334 -5.80 -14.54 -3.07
C PRO A 334 -5.30 -15.79 -3.79
N LEU A 335 -4.48 -16.58 -3.11
CA LEU A 335 -3.94 -17.85 -3.58
C LEU A 335 -3.90 -18.84 -2.41
N LEU A 336 -3.57 -20.09 -2.71
CA LEU A 336 -3.30 -21.11 -1.70
C LEU A 336 -2.14 -20.68 -0.78
N ALA A 337 -2.28 -20.90 0.53
CA ALA A 337 -1.31 -20.46 1.53
C ALA A 337 0.13 -20.92 1.22
N THR A 338 0.30 -22.14 0.69
CA THR A 338 1.59 -22.67 0.28
C THR A 338 2.15 -21.95 -0.95
N VAL A 339 1.30 -21.63 -1.92
CA VAL A 339 1.68 -20.85 -3.12
C VAL A 339 2.10 -19.43 -2.72
N CYS A 340 1.37 -18.78 -1.81
CA CYS A 340 1.73 -17.49 -1.24
C CYS A 340 3.12 -17.51 -0.59
N LYS A 341 3.39 -18.50 0.26
CA LYS A 341 4.68 -18.68 0.93
C LYS A 341 5.80 -18.87 -0.09
N ASN A 342 5.59 -19.72 -1.08
CA ASN A 342 6.58 -19.97 -2.12
C ASN A 342 6.86 -18.71 -2.96
N PHE A 343 5.82 -17.94 -3.32
CA PHE A 343 5.96 -16.69 -4.05
C PHE A 343 6.80 -15.68 -3.27
N VAL A 344 6.44 -15.39 -2.01
CA VAL A 344 7.18 -14.44 -1.16
C VAL A 344 8.62 -14.90 -0.94
N ALA A 345 8.82 -16.20 -0.72
CA ALA A 345 10.14 -16.77 -0.53
C ALA A 345 11.04 -16.63 -1.77
N THR A 346 10.47 -16.86 -2.95
CA THR A 346 11.18 -16.74 -4.24
C THR A 346 11.54 -15.29 -4.53
N GLN A 347 10.62 -14.35 -4.31
CA GLN A 347 10.87 -12.91 -4.45
C GLN A 347 11.95 -12.41 -3.49
N PHE A 348 11.95 -12.90 -2.24
CA PHE A 348 13.01 -12.57 -1.28
C PHE A 348 14.38 -13.12 -1.71
N LYS A 349 14.45 -14.34 -2.24
CA LYS A 349 15.72 -14.89 -2.75
C LYS A 349 16.29 -14.06 -3.90
N LYS A 350 15.42 -13.58 -4.79
CA LYS A 350 15.79 -12.78 -5.97
C LYS A 350 16.30 -11.39 -5.59
N GLU A 351 15.62 -10.69 -4.69
CA GLU A 351 15.91 -9.26 -4.41
C GLU A 351 16.50 -8.98 -3.02
N ARG A 352 16.55 -9.98 -2.14
CA ARG A 352 16.95 -9.85 -0.72
C ARG A 352 16.15 -8.81 0.06
N LYS A 353 14.92 -8.50 -0.40
CA LYS A 353 14.00 -7.53 0.23
C LYS A 353 12.60 -8.12 0.36
N CYS A 354 11.95 -7.92 1.51
CA CYS A 354 10.56 -8.31 1.72
C CYS A 354 9.61 -7.25 1.12
N ARG A 355 9.35 -7.34 -0.18
CA ARG A 355 8.39 -6.45 -0.88
C ARG A 355 6.92 -6.85 -0.67
N PHE A 356 6.68 -8.11 -0.34
CA PHE A 356 5.35 -8.68 -0.20
C PHE A 356 5.17 -9.28 1.18
N VAL A 357 3.93 -9.26 1.66
CA VAL A 357 3.50 -9.90 2.90
C VAL A 357 2.29 -10.77 2.60
N ILE A 358 2.04 -11.76 3.46
CA ILE A 358 0.93 -12.70 3.33
C ILE A 358 -0.09 -12.34 4.40
N THR A 359 -1.37 -12.29 4.06
CA THR A 359 -2.43 -11.98 5.03
C THR A 359 -2.77 -13.17 5.93
N ASP A 360 -3.67 -12.94 6.90
CA ASP A 360 -4.38 -14.06 7.53
C ASP A 360 -5.23 -14.83 6.49
N PRO A 361 -5.65 -16.07 6.82
CA PRO A 361 -6.64 -16.80 6.03
C PRO A 361 -7.86 -15.95 5.71
N VAL A 362 -8.17 -15.81 4.42
CA VAL A 362 -9.37 -15.10 3.93
C VAL A 362 -10.54 -16.05 3.67
N SER A 363 -10.27 -17.35 3.65
CA SER A 363 -11.28 -18.40 3.52
C SER A 363 -11.08 -19.48 4.57
N SER A 364 -12.08 -20.35 4.73
CA SER A 364 -11.89 -21.65 5.39
C SER A 364 -10.93 -22.55 4.60
N ALA A 365 -10.47 -23.63 5.23
CA ALA A 365 -9.62 -24.61 4.56
C ALA A 365 -10.37 -25.27 3.40
N ASN A 366 -9.76 -25.24 2.22
CA ASN A 366 -10.28 -25.88 1.02
C ASN A 366 -9.57 -27.20 0.78
N PHE A 367 -10.31 -28.19 0.30
CA PHE A 367 -9.81 -29.53 0.02
C PHE A 367 -9.60 -29.68 -1.49
N TRP A 368 -8.36 -30.01 -1.87
CA TRP A 368 -7.95 -30.18 -3.26
C TRP A 368 -7.90 -31.66 -3.60
N SER A 369 -8.83 -32.13 -4.43
CA SER A 369 -8.95 -33.51 -4.90
C SER A 369 -8.27 -33.73 -6.22
N PHE A 370 -7.76 -34.94 -6.45
CA PHE A 370 -7.29 -35.33 -7.78
C PHE A 370 -8.48 -35.62 -8.70
N PRO A 371 -8.58 -34.91 -9.84
CA PRO A 371 -9.61 -35.16 -10.83
C PRO A 371 -9.21 -36.26 -11.81
N PHE A 372 -10.20 -37.07 -12.13
CA PHE A 372 -10.17 -38.10 -13.16
C PHE A 372 -11.29 -37.83 -14.16
N GLN A 373 -11.13 -38.40 -15.34
CA GLN A 373 -12.20 -38.42 -16.32
C GLN A 373 -13.51 -38.96 -15.69
N LYS A 374 -14.65 -38.44 -16.14
CA LYS A 374 -15.98 -38.89 -15.70
C LYS A 374 -16.16 -40.40 -15.92
N ASP A 375 -16.71 -41.07 -14.91
CA ASP A 375 -16.95 -42.52 -14.89
C ASP A 375 -15.66 -43.36 -15.03
N SER A 376 -14.52 -42.82 -14.58
CA SER A 376 -13.23 -43.50 -14.63
C SER A 376 -13.17 -44.68 -13.66
N SER A 377 -12.71 -45.83 -14.17
CA SER A 377 -12.46 -47.04 -13.38
C SER A 377 -11.29 -46.89 -12.39
N TYR A 378 -10.45 -45.87 -12.57
CA TYR A 378 -9.27 -45.61 -11.74
C TYR A 378 -9.60 -44.84 -10.46
N THR A 379 -10.67 -44.05 -10.45
CA THR A 379 -11.02 -43.11 -9.37
C THR A 379 -11.00 -43.77 -8.00
N TRP A 380 -11.58 -44.97 -7.87
CA TRP A 380 -11.71 -45.67 -6.59
C TRP A 380 -10.38 -46.26 -6.09
N ALA A 381 -9.55 -46.78 -6.99
CA ALA A 381 -8.22 -47.28 -6.65
C ALA A 381 -7.34 -46.14 -6.11
N PHE A 382 -7.35 -44.99 -6.80
CA PHE A 382 -6.65 -43.79 -6.32
C PHE A 382 -7.27 -43.25 -5.02
N HIS A 383 -8.59 -43.29 -4.85
CA HIS A 383 -9.24 -42.79 -3.66
C HIS A 383 -8.67 -43.43 -2.37
N TYR A 384 -8.56 -44.76 -2.33
CA TYR A 384 -7.99 -45.44 -1.17
C TYR A 384 -6.49 -45.23 -1.00
N ALA A 385 -5.73 -45.28 -2.10
CA ALA A 385 -4.28 -45.05 -2.05
C ALA A 385 -3.96 -43.63 -1.53
N LEU A 386 -4.77 -42.64 -1.90
CA LEU A 386 -4.62 -41.25 -1.46
C LEU A 386 -4.97 -41.06 0.02
N ILE A 387 -5.95 -41.79 0.56
CA ILE A 387 -6.25 -41.80 2.00
C ILE A 387 -5.02 -42.30 2.76
N GLU A 388 -4.48 -43.45 2.36
CA GLU A 388 -3.28 -44.02 3.00
C GLU A 388 -2.10 -43.06 2.89
N LEU A 389 -1.86 -42.47 1.72
CA LEU A 389 -0.81 -41.48 1.52
C LEU A 389 -1.00 -40.26 2.45
N TRP A 390 -2.22 -39.76 2.59
CA TRP A 390 -2.52 -38.64 3.47
C TRP A 390 -2.20 -38.97 4.95
N GLU A 391 -2.55 -40.17 5.40
CA GLU A 391 -2.29 -40.66 6.76
C GLU A 391 -0.80 -40.78 7.10
N THR A 392 0.06 -41.05 6.11
CA THR A 392 1.52 -41.11 6.35
C THR A 392 2.15 -39.76 6.72
N GLY A 393 1.50 -38.64 6.37
CA GLY A 393 2.07 -37.30 6.51
C GLY A 393 3.19 -36.96 5.52
N LEU A 394 3.54 -37.86 4.59
CA LEU A 394 4.52 -37.61 3.51
C LEU A 394 4.18 -36.38 2.64
N PRO A 395 2.91 -36.14 2.25
CA PRO A 395 2.48 -34.90 1.60
C PRO A 395 3.09 -33.62 2.17
N TYR A 396 2.98 -33.43 3.49
CA TYR A 396 3.49 -32.24 4.18
C TYR A 396 5.02 -32.17 4.16
N HIS A 397 5.69 -33.32 4.25
CA HIS A 397 7.14 -33.40 4.16
C HIS A 397 7.64 -32.98 2.78
N TRP A 398 7.07 -33.53 1.71
CA TRP A 398 7.47 -33.20 0.33
C TRP A 398 7.24 -31.73 0.02
N VAL A 399 6.05 -31.19 0.31
CA VAL A 399 5.78 -29.76 0.12
C VAL A 399 6.74 -28.90 0.94
N GLY A 400 7.02 -29.28 2.18
CA GLY A 400 7.97 -28.59 3.05
C GLY A 400 9.42 -28.55 2.52
N ASN A 401 9.83 -29.54 1.74
CA ASN A 401 11.15 -29.58 1.11
C ASN A 401 11.26 -28.63 -0.09
N PHE A 402 10.17 -28.43 -0.83
CA PHE A 402 10.13 -27.54 -2.00
C PHE A 402 9.81 -26.08 -1.66
N VAL A 403 9.15 -25.81 -0.52
CA VAL A 403 8.93 -24.42 -0.05
C VAL A 403 10.20 -23.88 0.61
N PRO A 404 10.81 -22.81 0.07
CA PRO A 404 12.01 -22.27 0.69
C PRO A 404 11.73 -21.66 2.06
N ARG A 405 12.56 -21.98 3.05
CA ARG A 405 12.47 -21.40 4.39
C ARG A 405 12.89 -19.93 4.36
N VAL A 406 11.92 -19.01 4.45
CA VAL A 406 12.19 -17.56 4.56
C VAL A 406 11.49 -17.00 5.79
N PRO A 407 12.08 -17.21 7.00
CA PRO A 407 11.45 -16.76 8.23
C PRO A 407 11.36 -15.22 8.31
N GLU A 408 12.31 -14.49 7.76
CA GLU A 408 12.41 -13.03 7.96
C GLU A 408 11.20 -12.24 7.42
N CYS A 409 10.65 -12.62 6.26
CA CYS A 409 9.46 -11.97 5.71
C CYS A 409 8.15 -12.51 6.31
N LEU A 410 8.15 -13.75 6.81
CA LEU A 410 6.96 -14.41 7.37
C LEU A 410 6.75 -14.13 8.87
N LEU A 411 7.79 -13.70 9.59
CA LEU A 411 7.72 -13.34 11.01
C LEU A 411 6.97 -12.03 11.26
N ILE A 412 6.85 -11.19 10.22
CA ILE A 412 6.12 -9.91 10.26
C ILE A 412 4.66 -10.15 10.67
N THR A 413 4.00 -11.18 10.12
CA THR A 413 2.60 -11.48 10.42
C THR A 413 2.34 -12.17 11.76
N LYS A 414 3.28 -12.94 12.31
CA LYS A 414 3.11 -13.54 13.65
C LYS A 414 3.29 -12.53 14.78
N ASN A 415 4.02 -11.45 14.54
CA ASN A 415 4.21 -10.36 15.49
C ASN A 415 3.18 -9.23 15.31
N LYS A 416 1.92 -9.54 14.95
CA LYS A 416 0.83 -8.55 14.89
C LYS A 416 0.66 -7.71 16.16
N ARG A 417 1.04 -8.25 17.33
CA ARG A 417 1.08 -7.50 18.60
C ARG A 417 2.32 -6.63 18.81
N LYS A 418 3.40 -6.88 18.07
CA LYS A 418 4.65 -6.10 18.11
C LYS A 418 4.83 -5.19 16.90
N GLU A 419 4.05 -5.26 15.83
CA GLU A 419 4.17 -4.31 14.71
C GLU A 419 3.38 -3.00 14.91
N ASN A 420 2.44 -3.00 15.86
CA ASN A 420 2.02 -1.75 16.52
C ASN A 420 3.14 -1.16 17.40
N SER A 421 4.28 -1.84 17.59
CA SER A 421 5.48 -1.20 18.12
C SER A 421 6.15 -0.42 17.00
N VAL A 422 5.70 0.83 16.88
CA VAL A 422 6.51 2.01 16.58
C VAL A 422 7.98 1.63 16.35
N ARG A 423 8.36 1.35 15.10
CA ARG A 423 9.77 1.24 14.74
C ARG A 423 10.35 2.63 14.97
N ARG A 424 11.18 2.77 16.00
CA ARG A 424 12.03 3.95 16.17
C ARG A 424 13.07 3.91 15.07
N GLY A 425 12.77 4.58 13.96
CA GLY A 425 13.72 4.78 12.87
C GLY A 425 14.66 5.91 13.23
N ALA A 426 15.95 5.79 12.88
CA ALA A 426 16.81 6.96 12.83
C ALA A 426 16.27 7.91 11.75
N ILE A 427 16.25 9.21 12.06
CA ILE A 427 15.80 10.26 11.13
C ILE A 427 16.75 10.27 9.93
N ARG A 428 16.19 10.17 8.72
CA ARG A 428 16.95 10.18 7.47
C ARG A 428 16.95 11.58 6.86
N LEU A 429 17.88 11.83 5.93
CA LEU A 429 17.89 13.08 5.17
C LEU A 429 16.60 13.27 4.37
N ASP A 430 16.05 12.18 3.82
CA ASP A 430 14.78 12.18 3.08
C ASP A 430 13.61 12.73 3.92
N ASP A 431 13.64 12.51 5.24
CA ASP A 431 12.61 13.00 6.17
C ASP A 431 12.65 14.53 6.32
N LEU A 432 13.81 15.16 6.04
CA LEU A 432 14.02 16.61 6.12
C LEU A 432 13.73 17.34 4.80
N THR A 433 13.37 16.61 3.72
CA THR A 433 13.11 17.18 2.39
C THR A 433 12.08 18.30 2.41
N GLY A 434 11.02 18.14 3.21
CA GLY A 434 9.98 19.17 3.37
C GLY A 434 10.53 20.49 3.94
N ALA A 435 11.42 20.41 4.94
CA ALA A 435 12.05 21.59 5.54
C ALA A 435 12.97 22.30 4.54
N PHE A 436 13.76 21.54 3.76
CA PHE A 436 14.60 22.12 2.70
C PHE A 436 13.77 22.78 1.59
N LEU A 437 12.63 22.20 1.23
CA LEU A 437 11.71 22.78 0.24
C LEU A 437 11.14 24.12 0.74
N ILE A 438 10.68 24.19 2.00
CA ILE A 438 10.19 25.43 2.60
C ILE A 438 11.28 26.51 2.60
N LEU A 439 12.52 26.14 2.97
CA LEU A 439 13.67 27.04 2.96
C LEU A 439 13.96 27.57 1.54
N GLY A 440 13.99 26.68 0.54
CA GLY A 440 14.23 27.04 -0.85
C GLY A 440 13.17 27.99 -1.42
N VAL A 441 11.89 27.71 -1.16
CA VAL A 441 10.77 28.59 -1.55
C VAL A 441 10.88 29.94 -0.85
N GLY A 442 11.21 29.96 0.44
CA GLY A 442 11.41 31.19 1.22
C GLY A 442 12.51 32.09 0.66
N PHE A 443 13.70 31.52 0.38
CA PHE A 443 14.79 32.27 -0.25
C PHE A 443 14.44 32.76 -1.66
N GLY A 444 13.75 31.93 -2.45
CA GLY A 444 13.28 32.30 -3.78
C GLY A 444 12.34 33.51 -3.75
N LEU A 445 11.33 33.48 -2.86
CA LEU A 445 10.40 34.60 -2.68
C LEU A 445 11.08 35.87 -2.17
N ALA A 446 11.98 35.75 -1.18
CA ALA A 446 12.72 36.89 -0.65
C ALA A 446 13.60 37.57 -1.73
N THR A 447 14.32 36.76 -2.51
CA THR A 447 15.16 37.24 -3.62
C THR A 447 14.29 37.90 -4.69
N PHE A 448 13.16 37.30 -5.03
CA PHE A 448 12.22 37.86 -6.00
C PHE A 448 11.67 39.22 -5.56
N ILE A 449 11.23 39.36 -4.30
CA ILE A 449 10.75 40.62 -3.75
C ILE A 449 11.86 41.67 -3.76
N PHE A 450 13.08 41.31 -3.38
CA PHE A 450 14.24 42.21 -3.41
C PHE A 450 14.53 42.71 -4.83
N ILE A 451 14.47 41.84 -5.84
CA ILE A 451 14.65 42.22 -7.25
C ILE A 451 13.55 43.19 -7.68
N LEU A 452 12.29 42.91 -7.33
CA LEU A 452 11.16 43.80 -7.63
C LEU A 452 11.33 45.18 -6.98
N GLU A 453 11.77 45.23 -5.71
CA GLU A 453 12.06 46.47 -5.01
C GLU A 453 13.13 47.28 -5.75
N LYS A 454 14.22 46.64 -6.18
CA LYS A 454 15.28 47.29 -6.97
C LYS A 454 14.74 47.79 -8.31
N ILE A 455 13.93 47.02 -9.03
CA ILE A 455 13.33 47.44 -10.30
C ILE A 455 12.45 48.68 -10.09
N VAL A 456 11.58 48.67 -9.07
CA VAL A 456 10.72 49.81 -8.73
C VAL A 456 11.55 51.03 -8.33
N TYR A 457 12.57 50.84 -7.49
CA TYR A 457 13.49 51.90 -7.09
C TYR A 457 14.19 52.54 -8.29
N PHE A 458 14.74 51.75 -9.22
CA PHE A 458 15.40 52.26 -10.42
C PHE A 458 14.42 52.95 -11.37
N LYS A 459 13.18 52.43 -11.51
CA LYS A 459 12.12 53.07 -12.31
C LYS A 459 11.71 54.42 -11.72
N ASN A 460 11.61 54.53 -10.40
CA ASN A 460 11.29 55.78 -9.71
C ASN A 460 12.47 56.78 -9.77
N LYS A 461 13.72 56.32 -9.63
CA LYS A 461 14.92 57.15 -9.77
C LYS A 461 15.09 57.71 -11.18
N ARG A 462 14.75 56.94 -12.23
CA ARG A 462 14.73 57.44 -13.62
C ARG A 462 13.65 58.51 -13.85
N LYS A 463 12.50 58.40 -13.18
CA LYS A 463 11.44 59.42 -13.24
C LYS A 463 11.83 60.72 -12.54
N THR A 464 12.47 60.66 -11.38
CA THR A 464 12.92 61.85 -10.64
C THR A 464 14.17 62.50 -11.25
N GLY A 465 15.15 61.72 -11.72
CA GLY A 465 16.31 62.25 -12.46
C GLY A 465 15.95 62.92 -13.79
N GLY A 466 14.83 62.52 -14.41
CA GLY A 466 14.29 63.17 -15.60
C GLY A 466 13.60 64.52 -15.32
N LEU A 467 13.13 64.78 -14.10
CA LEU A 467 12.58 66.09 -13.69
C LEU A 467 13.69 67.09 -13.34
N ASP A 468 14.74 66.66 -12.64
CA ASP A 468 15.87 67.54 -12.27
C ASP A 468 16.65 68.01 -13.52
N SER A 469 16.82 67.12 -14.49
CA SER A 469 17.45 67.44 -15.79
C SER A 469 16.62 68.42 -16.64
N ARG A 470 15.29 68.46 -16.45
CA ARG A 470 14.42 69.45 -17.11
C ARG A 470 14.49 70.81 -16.41
N ASN A 471 14.51 70.85 -15.08
CA ASN A 471 14.63 72.10 -14.33
C ASN A 471 15.99 72.79 -14.57
N PHE A 472 17.10 72.03 -14.60
CA PHE A 472 18.42 72.58 -14.91
C PHE A 472 18.52 73.13 -16.35
N ARG A 473 17.81 72.51 -17.30
CA ARG A 473 17.78 72.94 -18.72
C ARG A 473 16.81 74.12 -18.96
N ILE A 474 15.83 74.34 -18.08
CA ILE A 474 14.96 75.52 -18.10
C ILE A 474 15.70 76.74 -17.57
N ASP A 475 16.55 76.58 -16.54
CA ASP A 475 17.30 77.69 -15.92
C ASP A 475 18.38 78.28 -16.85
N GLN A 476 18.97 77.46 -17.74
CA GLN A 476 19.94 77.92 -18.75
C GLN A 476 19.29 78.58 -20.00
N ARG A 477 17.97 78.50 -20.18
CA ARG A 477 17.25 79.12 -21.32
C ARG A 477 16.61 80.47 -20.99
N LEU A 478 16.78 80.98 -19.77
CA LEU A 478 16.34 82.32 -19.41
C LEU A 478 17.29 83.36 -20.01
N PRO A 479 16.79 84.32 -20.82
CA PRO A 479 17.63 85.36 -21.40
C PRO A 479 18.22 86.25 -20.29
N LEU A 480 19.48 86.68 -20.47
CA LEU A 480 20.30 87.54 -19.59
C LEU A 480 19.60 88.82 -19.06
N LYS A 481 18.44 89.19 -19.61
CA LYS A 481 17.67 90.38 -19.26
C LYS A 481 16.86 90.28 -17.96
N LYS A 482 16.81 89.12 -17.29
CA LYS A 482 16.17 88.96 -15.97
C LYS A 482 17.15 88.85 -14.79
N ARG A 483 18.47 88.88 -15.03
CA ARG A 483 19.47 88.76 -13.95
C ARG A 483 19.83 90.10 -13.29
N VAL A 484 19.39 91.23 -13.85
CA VAL A 484 19.74 92.59 -13.34
C VAL A 484 18.61 93.26 -12.54
N LYS A 485 17.37 92.74 -12.54
CA LYS A 485 16.26 93.33 -11.76
C LYS A 485 16.14 92.86 -10.32
N HIS A 486 17.05 92.00 -9.83
CA HIS A 486 16.99 91.50 -8.45
C HIS A 486 18.05 92.10 -7.52
N PHE A 487 18.85 93.06 -7.99
CA PHE A 487 19.88 93.74 -7.18
C PHE A 487 19.57 95.20 -6.83
N GLU A 488 18.42 95.74 -7.25
CA GLU A 488 17.89 97.05 -6.82
C GLU A 488 16.51 96.89 -6.18
N ALA A 489 16.49 96.18 -5.07
CA ALA A 489 15.49 96.32 -4.02
C ALA A 489 16.14 95.72 -2.78
N HIS A 490 16.85 96.58 -2.06
CA HIS A 490 17.30 96.33 -0.70
C HIS A 490 16.12 95.97 0.21
#